data_AF-A0A479ZU56-F1
#
_entry.id   AF-A0A479ZU56-F1
#
_cell.length_a   1.000
_cell.length_b   1.000
_cell.length_c   1.000
_cell.angle_alpha   90.00
_cell.angle_beta   90.00
_cell.angle_gamma   90.00
#
_symmetry.space_group_name_H-M   'P 1'
#
loop_
_entity.id
_entity.type
_entity.pdbx_description
1 polymer ?
#
loop_
_entity_poly.entity_id
_entity_poly.type
_entity_poly.pdbx_seq_one_letter_code
_entity_poly.pdbx_strand_id
1 'polypeptide(L)'
;MNKVYTTLELIQILAAERQACLKGERLKLDVTVSGNPVIDQFIPTEGLQKFTAYQDFKASIHEYQRENQVSGIVWKDLTVKGKTFHYPEVDAQLIALNTDLEILKAAKNSMLEFWDQVTTDMDLYLSLSNGRQHEKINTLDVERIAQRTEWASFLKWENANFLELILQMGWGKPEEAAYKRGRPHSGSEFIHAVNPGNYPIG
;
A
#
# COMPACT_ATOMS: atom_id res chain seq x y z
N MET A 1 -14.56 -25.47 -14.75
CA MET A 1 -13.56 -24.41 -15.01
C MET A 1 -13.28 -23.76 -13.65
N ASN A 2 -12.05 -23.78 -13.17
CA ASN A 2 -11.71 -23.13 -11.90
C ASN A 2 -11.89 -21.62 -12.07
N LYS A 3 -12.71 -21.00 -11.22
CA LYS A 3 -12.91 -19.55 -11.20
C LYS A 3 -11.60 -18.90 -10.73
N VAL A 4 -11.01 -18.03 -11.56
CA VAL A 4 -9.87 -17.20 -11.16
C VAL A 4 -10.43 -15.99 -10.41
N TYR A 5 -9.97 -15.76 -9.18
CA TYR A 5 -10.41 -14.63 -8.38
C TYR A 5 -9.73 -13.34 -8.86
N THR A 6 -10.50 -12.26 -8.86
CA THR A 6 -10.02 -10.91 -9.18
C THR A 6 -9.34 -10.25 -7.97
N THR A 7 -8.54 -9.22 -8.22
CA THR A 7 -7.92 -8.38 -7.17
C THR A 7 -8.92 -7.93 -6.11
N LEU A 8 -10.10 -7.46 -6.52
CA LEU A 8 -11.16 -7.02 -5.61
C LEU A 8 -11.73 -8.19 -4.76
N GLU A 9 -11.92 -9.36 -5.37
CA GLU A 9 -12.37 -10.55 -4.64
C GLU A 9 -11.33 -11.00 -3.61
N LEU A 10 -10.03 -10.97 -3.95
CA LEU A 10 -8.96 -11.31 -2.99
C LEU A 10 -8.92 -10.34 -1.81
N ILE A 11 -9.09 -9.03 -2.05
CA ILE A 11 -9.17 -8.01 -0.99
C ILE A 11 -10.39 -8.27 -0.09
N GLN A 12 -11.54 -8.61 -0.66
CA GLN A 12 -12.75 -8.92 0.10
C GLN A 12 -12.57 -10.19 0.96
N ILE A 13 -11.94 -11.23 0.41
CA ILE A 13 -11.64 -12.47 1.11
C ILE A 13 -10.71 -12.18 2.31
N LEU A 14 -9.64 -11.40 2.10
CA LEU A 14 -8.71 -11.01 3.17
C LEU A 14 -9.39 -10.16 4.25
N ALA A 15 -10.26 -9.22 3.85
CA ALA A 15 -11.01 -8.39 4.78
C ALA A 15 -12.01 -9.20 5.62
N ALA A 16 -12.72 -10.15 5.01
CA ALA A 16 -13.65 -11.03 5.69
C ALA A 16 -12.95 -11.94 6.70
N GLU A 17 -11.82 -12.54 6.33
CA GLU A 17 -11.03 -13.40 7.22
C GLU A 17 -10.46 -12.60 8.41
N ARG A 18 -9.96 -11.38 8.16
CA ARG A 18 -9.50 -10.49 9.22
C ARG A 18 -10.62 -10.15 10.19
N GLN A 19 -11.83 -9.85 9.69
CA GLN A 19 -12.98 -9.54 10.52
C GLN A 19 -13.45 -10.75 11.35
N ALA A 20 -13.46 -11.94 10.77
CA ALA A 20 -13.79 -13.19 11.47
C ALA A 20 -12.79 -13.48 12.61
N CYS A 21 -11.51 -13.25 12.35
CA CYS A 21 -10.45 -13.37 13.36
C CYS A 21 -10.62 -12.37 14.52
N LEU A 22 -11.00 -11.11 14.23
CA LEU A 22 -11.21 -10.07 15.23
C LEU A 22 -12.48 -10.28 16.08
N LYS A 23 -13.57 -10.80 15.50
CA LYS A 23 -14.83 -11.03 16.21
C LYS A 23 -14.83 -12.30 17.08
N GLY A 24 -13.84 -13.17 16.95
CA GLY A 24 -13.81 -14.44 17.67
C GLY A 24 -14.89 -15.43 17.24
N GLU A 25 -15.60 -15.16 16.13
CA GLU A 25 -16.75 -15.93 15.60
C GLU A 25 -16.37 -17.25 14.92
N ARG A 26 -15.11 -17.70 15.04
CA ARG A 26 -14.69 -19.04 14.55
C ARG A 26 -15.27 -20.20 15.38
N LEU A 27 -16.36 -19.97 16.12
CA LEU A 27 -17.01 -20.98 16.95
C LEU A 27 -18.23 -21.61 16.29
N LYS A 28 -18.84 -21.02 15.25
CA LYS A 28 -19.95 -21.64 14.51
C LYS A 28 -20.07 -21.05 13.10
N LEU A 29 -19.15 -21.43 12.22
CA LEU A 29 -19.46 -21.36 10.80
C LEU A 29 -19.41 -22.79 10.27
N ASP A 30 -20.60 -23.37 10.11
CA ASP A 30 -20.93 -24.17 8.94
C ASP A 30 -20.57 -23.31 7.71
N VAL A 31 -19.28 -23.18 7.40
CA VAL A 31 -18.81 -22.48 6.21
C VAL A 31 -19.27 -23.35 5.06
N THR A 32 -20.22 -22.84 4.30
CA THR A 32 -20.55 -23.39 2.99
C THR A 32 -19.30 -23.21 2.14
N VAL A 33 -18.58 -24.32 1.97
CA VAL A 33 -17.43 -24.56 1.09
C VAL A 33 -17.43 -23.59 -0.10
N SER A 34 -16.36 -22.80 -0.25
CA SER A 34 -16.26 -21.73 -1.25
C SER A 34 -16.22 -22.23 -2.71
N GLY A 35 -16.30 -23.56 -2.90
CA GLY A 35 -16.32 -24.23 -4.19
C GLY A 35 -14.94 -24.35 -4.83
N ASN A 36 -13.86 -23.95 -4.13
CA ASN A 36 -12.50 -24.08 -4.60
C ASN A 36 -11.64 -24.89 -3.60
N PRO A 37 -11.30 -26.16 -3.92
CA PRO A 37 -10.66 -27.09 -2.99
C PRO A 37 -9.26 -26.66 -2.55
N VAL A 38 -8.63 -25.70 -3.23
CA VAL A 38 -7.33 -25.16 -2.82
C VAL A 38 -7.49 -24.23 -1.62
N ILE A 39 -8.45 -23.30 -1.64
CA ILE A 39 -8.69 -22.36 -0.52
C ILE A 39 -9.23 -23.11 0.70
N ASP A 40 -10.10 -24.09 0.47
CA ASP A 40 -10.75 -24.83 1.55
C ASP A 40 -9.78 -25.80 2.28
N GLN A 41 -8.64 -26.17 1.68
CA GLN A 41 -7.63 -27.06 2.29
C GLN A 41 -6.68 -26.37 3.29
N PHE A 42 -6.52 -25.04 3.19
CA PHE A 42 -5.51 -24.31 3.98
C PHE A 42 -6.05 -23.70 5.27
N ILE A 43 -7.20 -24.15 5.76
CA ILE A 43 -7.84 -23.69 7.01
C ILE A 43 -7.18 -24.40 8.22
N PRO A 44 -6.26 -23.77 8.99
CA PRO A 44 -5.51 -24.46 10.05
C PRO A 44 -6.25 -24.40 11.40
N THR A 45 -6.06 -25.45 12.21
CA THR A 45 -6.70 -25.72 13.52
C THR A 45 -5.82 -25.31 14.72
N GLU A 46 -6.36 -24.44 15.60
CA GLU A 46 -6.01 -24.15 17.02
C GLU A 46 -5.54 -22.73 17.46
N GLY A 47 -5.65 -22.44 18.77
CA GLY A 47 -6.01 -21.12 19.33
C GLY A 47 -4.91 -20.15 19.80
N LEU A 48 -3.61 -20.48 19.72
CA LEU A 48 -2.52 -19.49 19.75
C LEU A 48 -2.20 -18.96 18.34
N GLN A 49 -2.86 -19.54 17.34
CA GLN A 49 -2.56 -19.43 15.93
C GLN A 49 -3.43 -18.39 15.23
N LYS A 50 -4.14 -17.47 15.89
CA LYS A 50 -5.02 -16.52 15.17
C LYS A 50 -4.25 -15.54 14.28
N PHE A 51 -3.17 -14.96 14.81
CA PHE A 51 -2.30 -14.07 14.05
C PHE A 51 -1.46 -14.87 13.04
N THR A 52 -0.89 -16.00 13.46
CA THR A 52 -0.12 -16.89 12.58
C THR A 52 -0.98 -17.42 11.43
N ALA A 53 -2.19 -17.90 11.70
CA ALA A 53 -3.12 -18.38 10.68
C ALA A 53 -3.57 -17.27 9.72
N TYR A 54 -3.76 -16.04 10.20
CA TYR A 54 -4.04 -14.93 9.28
C TYR A 54 -2.81 -14.58 8.42
N GLN A 55 -1.60 -14.63 8.97
CA GLN A 55 -0.37 -14.42 8.18
C GLN A 55 -0.14 -15.56 7.18
N ASP A 56 -0.39 -16.81 7.57
CA ASP A 56 -0.30 -17.99 6.72
C ASP A 56 -1.35 -17.92 5.61
N PHE A 57 -2.59 -17.53 5.95
CA PHE A 57 -3.65 -17.28 4.97
C PHE A 57 -3.26 -16.18 3.98
N LYS A 58 -2.74 -15.05 4.48
CA LYS A 58 -2.23 -13.97 3.64
C LYS A 58 -1.12 -14.45 2.71
N ALA A 59 -0.20 -15.29 3.20
CA ALA A 59 0.85 -15.89 2.39
C ALA A 59 0.29 -16.83 1.31
N SER A 60 -0.75 -17.61 1.59
CA SER A 60 -1.45 -18.42 0.60
C SER A 60 -2.12 -17.57 -0.49
N ILE A 61 -2.72 -16.43 -0.13
CA ILE A 61 -3.26 -15.48 -1.12
C ILE A 61 -2.15 -14.89 -1.99
N HIS A 62 -0.98 -14.59 -1.40
CA HIS A 62 0.17 -14.10 -2.16
C HIS A 62 0.74 -15.16 -3.12
N GLU A 63 0.74 -16.44 -2.73
CA GLU A 63 1.11 -17.52 -3.63
C GLU A 63 0.09 -17.66 -4.76
N TYR A 64 -1.21 -17.60 -4.44
CA TYR A 64 -2.28 -17.60 -5.43
C TYR A 64 -2.13 -16.45 -6.45
N GLN A 65 -1.78 -15.24 -5.99
CA GLN A 65 -1.49 -14.10 -6.87
C GLN A 65 -0.35 -14.42 -7.86
N ARG A 66 0.72 -15.06 -7.40
CA ARG A 66 1.86 -15.45 -8.25
C ARG A 66 1.46 -16.52 -9.25
N GLU A 67 0.82 -17.58 -8.80
CA GLU A 67 0.43 -18.72 -9.65
C GLU A 67 -0.57 -18.32 -10.74
N ASN A 68 -1.53 -17.43 -10.41
CA ASN A 68 -2.61 -17.03 -11.31
C ASN A 68 -2.38 -15.67 -11.97
N GLN A 69 -1.21 -15.05 -11.74
CA GLN A 69 -0.85 -13.71 -12.25
C GLN A 69 -1.90 -12.64 -11.94
N VAL A 70 -2.46 -12.67 -10.72
CA VAL A 70 -3.47 -11.70 -10.27
C VAL A 70 -2.77 -10.46 -9.72
N SER A 71 -2.93 -9.35 -10.44
CA SER A 71 -2.37 -8.04 -10.08
C SER A 71 -2.75 -7.59 -8.67
N GLY A 72 -1.78 -7.02 -7.95
CA GLY A 72 -2.01 -6.33 -6.68
C GLY A 72 -2.43 -4.87 -6.83
N ILE A 73 -2.53 -4.35 -8.06
CA ILE A 73 -2.84 -2.95 -8.33
C ILE A 73 -4.32 -2.67 -8.13
N VAL A 74 -4.59 -1.60 -7.40
CA VAL A 74 -5.88 -0.93 -7.31
C VAL A 74 -5.72 0.48 -7.85
N TRP A 75 -6.74 0.94 -8.58
CA TRP A 75 -6.78 2.30 -9.09
C TRP A 75 -7.54 3.18 -8.10
N LYS A 76 -6.93 4.30 -7.72
CA LYS A 76 -7.48 5.23 -6.73
C LYS A 76 -7.56 6.65 -7.29
N ASP A 77 -8.52 7.39 -6.77
CA ASP A 77 -8.63 8.82 -7.00
C ASP A 77 -8.11 9.60 -5.79
N LEU A 78 -7.13 10.46 -6.01
CA LEU A 78 -6.63 11.40 -5.01
C LEU A 78 -7.12 12.80 -5.37
N THR A 79 -7.93 13.39 -4.49
CA THR A 79 -8.34 14.80 -4.62
C THR A 79 -7.63 15.67 -3.59
N VAL A 80 -6.90 16.68 -4.07
CA VAL A 80 -6.16 17.66 -3.25
C VAL A 80 -6.41 19.05 -3.83
N LYS A 81 -6.87 20.00 -2.98
CA LYS A 81 -7.14 21.39 -3.38
C LYS A 81 -8.01 21.52 -4.66
N GLY A 82 -9.02 20.64 -4.79
CA GLY A 82 -9.95 20.62 -5.93
C GLY A 82 -9.41 20.00 -7.22
N LYS A 83 -8.16 19.48 -7.24
CA LYS A 83 -7.61 18.71 -8.35
C LYS A 83 -7.69 17.23 -8.03
N THR A 84 -8.18 16.43 -8.97
CA THR A 84 -8.28 14.98 -8.84
C THR A 84 -7.29 14.29 -9.77
N PHE A 85 -6.60 13.29 -9.24
CA PHE A 85 -5.63 12.48 -9.99
C PHE A 85 -5.93 11.00 -9.80
N HIS A 86 -5.99 10.28 -10.91
CA HIS A 86 -6.24 8.85 -10.96
C HIS A 86 -4.91 8.11 -11.09
N TYR A 87 -4.60 7.23 -10.14
CA TYR A 87 -3.28 6.60 -10.08
C TYR A 87 -3.34 5.13 -9.64
N PRO A 88 -2.37 4.32 -10.08
CA PRO A 88 -2.23 2.95 -9.63
C PRO A 88 -1.50 2.89 -8.29
N GLU A 89 -1.96 2.04 -7.38
CA GLU A 89 -1.32 1.76 -6.11
C GLU A 89 -1.43 0.27 -5.78
N VAL A 90 -0.47 -0.30 -5.07
CA VAL A 90 -0.59 -1.68 -4.57
C VAL A 90 -1.44 -1.68 -3.31
N ASP A 91 -2.47 -2.52 -3.24
CA ASP A 91 -3.26 -2.66 -2.01
C ASP A 91 -2.38 -3.18 -0.86
N ALA A 92 -2.52 -2.60 0.33
CA ALA A 92 -1.70 -2.93 1.50
C ALA A 92 -1.81 -4.41 1.94
N GLN A 93 -2.85 -5.13 1.49
CA GLN A 93 -3.06 -6.54 1.80
C GLN A 93 -2.49 -7.48 0.72
N LEU A 94 -2.17 -6.98 -0.47
CA LEU A 94 -1.67 -7.76 -1.60
C LEU A 94 -0.16 -7.53 -1.81
N ILE A 95 0.42 -8.28 -2.75
CA ILE A 95 1.80 -8.08 -3.22
C ILE A 95 1.84 -7.50 -4.63
N ALA A 96 2.92 -6.80 -4.95
CA ALA A 96 3.20 -6.37 -6.31
C ALA A 96 3.80 -7.54 -7.12
N LEU A 97 3.21 -7.84 -8.27
CA LEU A 97 3.85 -8.70 -9.27
C LEU A 97 4.85 -7.89 -10.11
N ASN A 98 5.73 -8.56 -10.86
CA ASN A 98 6.67 -7.87 -11.75
C ASN A 98 5.95 -7.00 -12.79
N THR A 99 4.79 -7.46 -13.29
CA THR A 99 3.93 -6.67 -14.18
C THR A 99 3.39 -5.41 -13.51
N ASP A 100 3.06 -5.49 -12.23
CA ASP A 100 2.58 -4.35 -11.44
C ASP A 100 3.67 -3.31 -11.23
N LEU A 101 4.92 -3.75 -11.01
CA LEU A 101 6.06 -2.84 -10.88
C LEU A 101 6.27 -1.99 -12.14
N GLU A 102 6.08 -2.56 -13.33
CA GLU A 102 6.20 -1.81 -14.58
C GLU A 102 5.07 -0.77 -14.72
N ILE A 103 3.86 -1.07 -14.26
CA ILE A 103 2.75 -0.10 -14.20
C ILE A 103 3.11 1.06 -13.25
N LEU A 104 3.63 0.75 -12.07
CA LEU A 104 4.02 1.77 -11.08
C LEU A 104 5.18 2.65 -11.58
N LYS A 105 6.18 2.05 -12.23
CA LYS A 105 7.30 2.79 -12.86
C LYS A 105 6.79 3.72 -13.97
N ALA A 106 5.86 3.26 -14.79
CA ALA A 106 5.26 4.07 -15.85
C ALA A 106 4.44 5.24 -15.28
N ALA A 107 3.75 5.05 -14.16
CA ALA A 107 2.96 6.09 -13.49
C ALA A 107 3.79 7.09 -12.66
N LYS A 108 5.04 6.74 -12.30
CA LYS A 108 5.90 7.57 -11.44
C LYS A 108 5.96 9.03 -11.87
N ASN A 109 6.22 9.30 -13.15
CA ASN A 109 6.43 10.68 -13.61
C ASN A 109 5.15 11.52 -13.51
N SER A 110 4.00 10.97 -13.90
CA SER A 110 2.72 11.69 -13.77
C SER A 110 2.31 11.89 -12.31
N MET A 111 2.66 10.96 -11.42
CA MET A 111 2.50 11.14 -9.97
C MET A 111 3.36 12.31 -9.45
N LEU A 112 4.64 12.37 -9.84
CA LEU A 112 5.53 13.46 -9.41
C LEU A 112 5.10 14.82 -9.97
N GLU A 113 4.61 14.87 -11.20
CA GLU A 113 4.01 16.09 -11.78
C GLU A 113 2.78 16.53 -10.99
N PHE A 114 1.88 15.61 -10.64
CA PHE A 114 0.72 15.92 -9.81
C PHE A 114 1.11 16.43 -8.43
N TRP A 115 2.10 15.80 -7.78
CA TRP A 115 2.64 16.23 -6.50
C TRP A 115 3.12 17.68 -6.57
N ASP A 116 4.02 18.00 -7.50
CA ASP A 116 4.56 19.35 -7.68
C ASP A 116 3.44 20.39 -7.85
N GLN A 117 2.42 20.03 -8.65
CA GLN A 117 1.28 20.88 -8.96
C GLN A 117 0.36 21.20 -7.76
N VAL A 118 0.29 20.33 -6.75
CA VAL A 118 -0.57 20.51 -5.57
C VAL A 118 0.20 20.98 -4.33
N THR A 119 1.52 20.80 -4.31
CA THR A 119 2.40 21.15 -3.19
C THR A 119 3.24 22.42 -3.39
N THR A 120 3.06 23.17 -4.48
CA THR A 120 3.85 24.39 -4.78
C THR A 120 3.91 25.38 -3.61
N ASP A 121 2.78 25.60 -2.93
CA ASP A 121 2.66 26.53 -1.80
C ASP A 121 2.68 25.81 -0.43
N MET A 122 3.28 24.62 -0.33
CA MET A 122 3.30 23.82 0.90
C MET A 122 4.71 23.75 1.50
N ASP A 123 4.79 23.59 2.82
CA ASP A 123 6.05 23.29 3.48
C ASP A 123 6.35 21.79 3.33
N LEU A 124 7.55 21.48 2.84
CA LEU A 124 8.00 20.11 2.57
C LEU A 124 8.94 19.61 3.67
N TYR A 125 8.75 18.36 4.08
CA TYR A 125 9.56 17.71 5.10
C TYR A 125 9.93 16.29 4.72
N LEU A 126 11.20 15.93 4.89
CA LEU A 126 11.69 14.57 4.75
C LEU A 126 11.54 13.82 6.08
N SER A 127 10.94 12.64 6.04
CA SER A 127 10.82 11.75 7.19
C SER A 127 12.13 11.04 7.47
N LEU A 128 12.65 11.24 8.69
CA LEU A 128 13.87 10.63 9.21
C LEU A 128 13.54 9.73 10.41
N SER A 129 14.49 8.89 10.79
CA SER A 129 14.41 8.09 12.03
C SER A 129 13.11 7.28 12.18
N ASN A 130 12.58 6.76 11.08
CA ASN A 130 11.30 6.03 11.01
C ASN A 130 10.07 6.87 11.41
N GLY A 131 9.93 8.09 10.88
CA GLY A 131 8.79 8.97 11.18
C GLY A 131 8.95 9.77 12.47
N ARG A 132 10.01 9.52 13.25
CA ARG A 132 10.21 10.20 14.54
C ARG A 132 10.70 11.64 14.39
N GLN A 133 11.31 11.96 13.24
CA GLN A 133 11.90 13.26 12.99
C GLN A 133 11.56 13.69 11.57
N HIS A 134 11.31 14.98 11.40
CA HIS A 134 11.01 15.57 10.10
C HIS A 134 11.96 16.75 9.86
N GLU A 135 12.73 16.67 8.79
CA GLU A 135 13.65 17.74 8.37
C GLU A 135 13.01 18.53 7.24
N LYS A 136 13.02 19.86 7.32
CA LYS A 136 12.48 20.71 6.26
C LYS A 136 13.37 20.60 5.01
N ILE A 137 12.76 20.34 3.87
CA ILE A 137 13.46 20.22 2.58
C ILE A 137 12.88 21.18 1.55
N ASN A 138 13.55 21.32 0.41
CA ASN A 138 13.06 22.07 -0.74
C ASN A 138 12.76 21.14 -1.94
N THR A 139 12.24 21.71 -3.02
CA THR A 139 11.89 20.98 -4.24
C THR A 139 13.10 20.31 -4.91
N LEU A 140 14.29 20.91 -4.88
CA LEU A 140 15.50 20.29 -5.43
C LEU A 140 15.89 19.00 -4.67
N ASP A 141 15.62 18.94 -3.36
CA ASP A 141 15.82 17.71 -2.59
C ASP A 141 14.83 16.62 -3.03
N VAL A 142 13.57 16.98 -3.28
CA VAL A 142 12.57 16.06 -3.84
C VAL A 142 13.03 15.50 -5.19
N GLU A 143 13.53 16.35 -6.09
CA GLU A 143 14.04 15.93 -7.40
C GLU A 143 15.20 14.95 -7.30
N ARG A 144 16.15 15.19 -6.39
CA ARG A 144 17.27 14.27 -6.15
C ARG A 144 16.79 12.90 -5.68
N ILE A 145 15.75 12.85 -4.85
CA ILE A 145 15.15 11.61 -4.38
C ILE A 145 14.39 10.92 -5.52
N ALA A 146 13.67 11.68 -6.34
CA ALA A 146 12.96 11.18 -7.50
C ALA A 146 13.88 10.49 -8.53
N GLN A 147 15.14 10.94 -8.65
CA GLN A 147 16.12 10.31 -9.56
C GLN A 147 16.53 8.90 -9.13
N ARG A 148 16.50 8.59 -7.83
CA ARG A 148 16.93 7.29 -7.27
C ARG A 148 15.79 6.33 -6.96
N THR A 149 14.55 6.71 -7.27
CA THR A 149 13.35 5.94 -6.94
C THR A 149 12.70 5.36 -8.18
N GLU A 150 12.09 4.20 -8.05
CA GLU A 150 11.50 3.43 -9.14
C GLU A 150 9.99 3.66 -9.24
N TRP A 151 9.32 3.84 -8.11
CA TRP A 151 7.87 4.03 -8.03
C TRP A 151 7.51 5.03 -6.94
N ALA A 152 6.27 5.53 -7.00
CA ALA A 152 5.70 6.46 -6.04
C ALA A 152 4.33 5.97 -5.54
N SER A 153 3.94 6.42 -4.35
CA SER A 153 2.61 6.24 -3.77
C SER A 153 2.23 7.48 -2.96
N PHE A 154 0.92 7.69 -2.77
CA PHE A 154 0.39 8.80 -1.98
C PHE A 154 -0.35 8.31 -0.74
N LEU A 155 -0.18 9.02 0.37
CA LEU A 155 -1.08 8.96 1.50
C LEU A 155 -1.57 10.37 1.80
N LYS A 156 -2.88 10.53 1.98
CA LYS A 156 -3.48 11.81 2.32
C LYS A 156 -4.10 11.75 3.71
N TRP A 157 -3.76 12.73 4.54
CA TRP A 157 -4.46 13.03 5.77
C TRP A 157 -5.11 14.41 5.64
N GLU A 158 -6.42 14.48 5.82
CA GLU A 158 -7.16 15.73 5.71
C GLU A 158 -8.23 15.82 6.79
N ASN A 159 -8.30 16.98 7.45
CA ASN A 159 -9.42 17.39 8.30
C ASN A 159 -9.73 18.88 8.03
N ALA A 160 -10.70 19.45 8.76
CA ALA A 160 -11.18 20.81 8.51
C ALA A 160 -10.09 21.91 8.51
N ASN A 161 -9.00 21.72 9.26
CA ASN A 161 -7.95 22.73 9.45
C ASN A 161 -6.55 22.25 9.03
N PHE A 162 -6.41 21.00 8.60
CA PHE A 162 -5.13 20.38 8.36
C PHE A 162 -5.17 19.50 7.11
N LEU A 163 -4.18 19.72 6.25
CA LEU A 163 -3.93 18.90 5.08
C LEU A 163 -2.45 18.50 5.12
N GLU A 164 -2.24 17.19 5.10
CA GLU A 164 -0.94 16.56 4.90
C GLU A 164 -1.04 15.58 3.75
N LEU A 165 -0.15 15.76 2.78
CA LEU A 165 0.04 14.82 1.69
C LEU A 165 1.41 14.20 1.83
N ILE A 166 1.48 12.88 1.86
CA ILE A 166 2.72 12.12 1.99
C ILE A 166 2.99 11.47 0.64
N LEU A 167 4.13 11.80 0.04
CA LEU A 167 4.70 11.13 -1.10
C LEU A 167 5.69 10.08 -0.60
N GLN A 168 5.32 8.81 -0.77
CA GLN A 168 6.24 7.70 -0.61
C GLN A 168 6.96 7.47 -1.95
N MET A 169 8.29 7.59 -1.96
CA MET A 169 9.09 7.22 -3.12
C MET A 169 9.94 6.01 -2.77
N GLY A 170 9.79 4.94 -3.55
CA GLY A 170 10.41 3.65 -3.24
C GLY A 170 11.20 3.05 -4.38
N TRP A 171 12.00 2.05 -4.03
CA TRP A 171 12.74 1.17 -4.92
C TRP A 171 12.54 -0.28 -4.49
N GLY A 172 12.67 -1.22 -5.44
CA GLY A 172 12.39 -2.63 -5.19
C GLY A 172 10.90 -2.88 -4.96
N LYS A 173 10.57 -3.83 -4.08
CA LYS A 173 9.18 -4.27 -3.88
C LYS A 173 8.39 -3.37 -2.91
N PRO A 174 7.21 -2.85 -3.32
CA PRO A 174 6.35 -2.01 -2.47
C PRO A 174 6.01 -2.62 -1.10
N GLU A 175 5.67 -3.91 -1.05
CA GLU A 175 5.30 -4.60 0.18
C GLU A 175 6.46 -4.75 1.18
N GLU A 176 7.70 -4.81 0.68
CA GLU A 176 8.91 -4.89 1.51
C GLU A 176 9.39 -3.49 1.92
N ALA A 177 9.20 -2.50 1.04
CA ALA A 177 9.60 -1.11 1.23
C ALA A 177 8.82 -0.42 2.34
N ALA A 178 7.50 -0.66 2.42
CA ALA A 178 6.62 -0.07 3.44
C ALA A 178 7.10 -0.31 4.88
N TYR A 179 7.73 -1.47 5.15
CA TYR A 179 8.28 -1.82 6.47
C TYR A 179 9.81 -1.80 6.53
N LYS A 180 10.48 -1.29 5.49
CA LYS A 180 11.96 -1.26 5.36
C LYS A 180 12.63 -2.63 5.56
N ARG A 181 11.91 -3.72 5.34
CA ARG A 181 12.37 -5.10 5.60
C ARG A 181 13.26 -5.66 4.50
N GLY A 182 13.24 -5.06 3.31
CA GLY A 182 14.03 -5.50 2.16
C GLY A 182 15.36 -4.77 1.95
N ARG A 183 15.82 -3.93 2.89
CA ARG A 183 17.08 -3.17 2.69
C ARG A 183 18.28 -4.12 2.51
N PRO A 184 19.21 -3.83 1.57
CA PRO A 184 19.25 -2.65 0.72
C PRO A 184 18.42 -2.73 -0.58
N HIS A 185 17.90 -3.90 -0.93
CA HIS A 185 17.26 -4.19 -2.22
C HIS A 185 15.87 -3.56 -2.40
N SER A 186 15.13 -3.34 -1.30
CA SER A 186 13.83 -2.66 -1.28
C SER A 186 13.78 -1.62 -0.17
N GLY A 187 13.22 -0.44 -0.44
CA GLY A 187 13.08 0.63 0.54
C GLY A 187 12.27 1.81 0.04
N SER A 188 11.97 2.74 0.94
CA SER A 188 11.29 3.98 0.59
C SER A 188 11.71 5.16 1.45
N GLU A 189 11.53 6.35 0.87
CA GLU A 189 11.61 7.65 1.50
C GLU A 189 10.21 8.26 1.54
N PHE A 190 9.93 9.02 2.59
CA PHE A 190 8.63 9.64 2.80
C PHE A 190 8.83 11.15 2.87
N ILE A 191 8.14 11.86 1.99
CA ILE A 191 8.12 13.32 1.96
C ILE A 191 6.72 13.78 2.33
N HIS A 192 6.64 14.66 3.30
CA HIS A 192 5.41 15.23 3.82
C HIS A 192 5.26 16.65 3.28
N ALA A 193 4.12 16.96 2.69
CA ALA A 193 3.72 18.31 2.32
C ALA A 193 2.57 18.73 3.24
N VAL A 194 2.77 19.83 3.97
CA VAL A 194 1.76 20.41 4.86
C VAL A 194 1.51 21.88 4.51
N ASN A 195 0.34 22.40 4.86
CA ASN A 195 0.06 23.83 4.67
C ASN A 195 1.14 24.69 5.37
N PRO A 196 1.49 25.87 4.83
CA PRO A 196 2.54 26.72 5.40
C PRO A 196 2.35 26.98 6.89
N GLY A 197 3.42 26.80 7.67
CA GLY A 197 3.41 26.99 9.12
C GLY A 197 2.89 25.80 9.93
N ASN A 198 2.41 24.74 9.28
CA ASN A 198 2.10 23.47 9.96
C ASN A 198 3.34 22.57 10.03
N TYR A 199 3.24 21.51 10.84
CA TYR A 199 4.26 20.48 10.93
C TYR A 199 3.64 19.10 10.63
N PRO A 200 4.39 18.16 10.02
CA PRO A 200 3.93 16.80 9.79
C PRO A 200 3.46 16.14 11.08
N ILE A 201 2.35 15.39 11.01
CA ILE A 201 1.84 14.60 12.14
C ILE A 201 2.10 13.10 11.99
N GLY A 202 2.82 12.72 10.93
CA GLY A 202 3.20 11.35 10.55
C GLY A 202 3.49 10.40 11.71
#